data_AF-K1XSM2-F1
#
_entry.id   AF-K1XSM2-F1
#
_cell.length_a   1.000
_cell.length_b   1.000
_cell.length_c   1.000
_cell.angle_alpha   90.00
_cell.angle_beta   90.00
_cell.angle_gamma   90.00
#
_symmetry.space_group_name_H-M   'P 1'
#
loop_
_entity.id
_entity.type
_entity.pdbx_description
1 polymer ?
#
loop_
_entity_poly.entity_id
_entity_poly.type
_entity_poly.pdbx_seq_one_letter_code
_entity_poly.pdbx_strand_id
1 'polypeptide(L)'
;AFISRYLEGVRNHMIQSKIPVYITDIVPGWVDIEAAKFSQMPRTYWVTPIDVAARQIFESIQNKDKIAYISRRQIFVKLALQLCPDFIYNAIGGF
;
A
#
# COMPACT_ATOMS: atom_id res chain seq x y z
N ALA A 1 -1.77 10.37 0.84
CA ALA A 1 -2.18 10.85 -0.50
C ALA A 1 -1.12 11.69 -1.21
N PHE A 2 -0.40 12.60 -0.54
CA PHE A 2 0.60 13.48 -1.18
C PHE A 2 1.81 12.73 -1.78
N ILE A 3 2.45 11.87 -0.99
CA ILE A 3 3.67 11.13 -1.41
C ILE A 3 3.39 10.23 -2.62
N SER A 4 2.26 9.52 -2.62
CA SER A 4 1.89 8.62 -3.73
C SER A 4 1.75 9.38 -5.06
N ARG A 5 1.15 10.57 -5.05
CA ARG A 5 1.04 11.42 -6.25
C ARG A 5 2.39 11.95 -6.72
N TYR A 6 3.25 12.33 -5.78
CA TYR A 6 4.60 12.74 -6.10
C TYR A 6 5.38 11.61 -6.79
N LEU A 7 5.40 10.42 -6.18
CA LEU A 7 6.10 9.26 -6.73
C LEU A 7 5.54 8.80 -8.08
N GLU A 8 4.23 8.93 -8.28
CA GLU A 8 3.60 8.74 -9.59
C GLU A 8 4.15 9.70 -10.65
N GLY A 9 4.29 10.99 -10.31
CA GLY A 9 4.90 11.98 -11.16
C GLY A 9 6.35 11.63 -11.51
N VAL A 10 7.16 11.26 -10.52
CA VAL A 10 8.56 10.86 -10.74
C VAL A 10 8.63 9.61 -11.62
N ARG A 11 7.78 8.61 -11.38
CA ARG A 11 7.70 7.38 -12.20
C ARG A 11 7.40 7.72 -13.67
N ASN A 12 6.41 8.58 -13.90
CA ASN A 12 6.05 9.01 -15.25
C ASN A 12 7.22 9.72 -15.93
N HIS A 13 7.96 10.57 -15.20
CA HIS A 13 9.16 11.21 -15.72
C HIS A 13 10.24 10.20 -16.10
N MET A 14 10.52 9.19 -15.26
CA MET A 14 11.53 8.15 -15.57
C MET A 14 11.16 7.34 -16.82
N ILE A 15 9.87 7.00 -16.98
CA ILE A 15 9.35 6.28 -18.15
C ILE A 15 9.49 7.13 -19.42
N GLN A 16 9.09 8.40 -19.37
CA GLN A 16 9.18 9.32 -20.51
C GLN A 16 10.63 9.58 -20.93
N SER A 17 11.53 9.69 -19.95
CA SER A 17 12.97 9.88 -20.15
C SER A 17 13.70 8.59 -20.54
N LYS A 18 13.00 7.44 -20.63
CA LYS A 18 13.55 6.11 -20.97
C LYS A 18 14.71 5.68 -20.07
N ILE A 19 14.70 6.14 -18.82
CA ILE A 19 15.70 5.77 -17.81
C ILE A 19 15.26 4.44 -17.18
N PRO A 20 16.12 3.40 -17.09
CA PRO A 20 15.76 2.10 -16.53
C PRO A 20 15.72 2.11 -14.99
N VAL A 21 15.12 3.15 -14.40
CA VAL A 21 14.90 3.32 -12.96
C VAL A 21 13.43 3.09 -12.67
N TYR A 22 13.14 2.11 -11.81
CA TYR A 22 11.80 1.72 -11.42
C TYR A 22 11.47 2.26 -10.04
N ILE A 23 10.28 2.83 -9.90
CA ILE A 23 9.79 3.40 -8.65
C ILE A 23 8.59 2.56 -8.21
N THR A 24 8.68 1.96 -7.04
CA THR A 24 7.62 1.13 -6.42
C THR A 24 7.08 1.87 -5.20
N ASP A 25 5.79 2.22 -5.24
CA ASP A 25 5.13 2.89 -4.12
C ASP A 25 4.70 1.84 -3.10
N ILE A 26 5.32 1.86 -1.92
CA ILE A 26 4.98 0.95 -0.84
C ILE A 26 3.87 1.59 0.00
N VAL A 27 2.72 0.92 0.07
CA VAL A 27 1.57 1.32 0.89
C VAL A 27 1.44 0.30 2.02
N PRO A 28 2.10 0.56 3.16
CA PRO A 28 2.00 -0.31 4.32
C PRO A 28 0.67 -0.08 5.05
N GLY A 29 0.05 -1.18 5.44
CA GLY A 29 -0.98 -1.26 6.47
C GLY A 29 -0.33 -1.50 7.83
N TRP A 30 -1.04 -2.21 8.71
CA TRP A 30 -0.53 -2.53 10.05
C TRP A 30 0.60 -3.55 9.98
N VAL A 31 1.81 -3.15 10.36
CA VAL A 31 3.00 -4.01 10.39
C VAL A 31 3.60 -3.98 11.79
N ASP A 32 3.69 -5.14 12.44
CA ASP A 32 4.30 -5.26 13.77
C ASP A 32 5.80 -4.99 13.69
N ILE A 33 6.22 -3.80 14.11
CA ILE A 33 7.62 -3.42 14.26
C ILE A 33 7.98 -3.42 15.75
N GLU A 34 9.26 -3.56 16.06
CA GLU A 34 9.73 -3.58 17.46
C GLU A 34 9.31 -2.32 18.22
N ALA A 35 9.33 -1.17 17.56
CA ALA A 35 8.91 0.12 18.10
C ALA A 35 7.38 0.27 18.26
N ALA A 36 6.57 -0.57 17.61
CA ALA A 36 5.12 -0.49 17.62
C ALA A 36 4.49 -1.89 17.40
N LYS A 37 4.06 -2.49 18.51
CA LYS A 37 3.31 -3.75 18.52
C LYS A 37 1.83 -3.48 18.26
N PHE A 38 1.50 -3.25 17.00
CA PHE A 38 0.13 -3.03 16.56
C PHE A 38 -0.78 -4.22 16.88
N SER A 39 -0.27 -5.44 16.95
CA SER A 39 -1.02 -6.61 17.43
C SER A 39 -1.58 -6.46 18.84
N GLN A 40 -1.03 -5.57 19.66
CA GLN A 40 -1.45 -5.33 21.04
C GLN A 40 -2.32 -4.06 21.17
N MET A 41 -2.49 -3.29 20.11
CA MET A 41 -3.30 -2.07 20.13
C MET A 41 -4.77 -2.36 19.84
N PRO A 42 -5.72 -1.71 20.55
CA PRO A 42 -7.14 -1.83 20.22
C PRO A 42 -7.43 -1.21 18.84
N ARG A 43 -8.32 -1.86 18.07
CA ARG A 43 -8.77 -1.46 16.72
C ARG A 43 -7.76 -1.65 15.58
N THR A 44 -6.69 -2.40 15.78
CA THR A 44 -5.85 -2.88 14.68
C THR A 44 -6.44 -4.16 14.09
N TYR A 45 -6.25 -4.34 12.79
CA TYR A 45 -6.77 -5.51 12.06
C TYR A 45 -5.76 -5.95 11.01
N TRP A 46 -5.67 -7.27 10.79
CA TRP A 46 -4.76 -7.87 9.82
C TRP A 46 -3.31 -7.36 9.91
N VAL A 47 -2.81 -7.33 11.14
CA VAL A 47 -1.42 -6.96 11.43
C VAL A 47 -0.48 -7.97 10.77
N THR A 48 0.51 -7.45 10.05
CA THR A 48 1.48 -8.24 9.30
C THR A 48 2.79 -8.32 10.10
N PRO A 49 3.36 -9.52 10.30
CA PRO A 49 4.70 -9.68 10.86
C PRO A 49 5.76 -8.95 10.01
N ILE A 50 6.81 -8.41 10.65
CA ILE A 50 7.85 -7.63 9.98
C ILE A 50 8.62 -8.40 8.90
N ASP A 51 8.89 -9.69 9.13
CA ASP A 51 9.56 -10.59 8.20
C ASP A 51 8.73 -10.79 6.92
N VAL A 52 7.42 -10.94 7.08
CA VAL A 52 6.48 -11.06 5.96
C VAL A 52 6.38 -9.75 5.19
N ALA A 53 6.32 -8.62 5.89
CA ALA A 53 6.30 -7.29 5.27
C ALA A 53 7.58 -7.04 4.46
N ALA A 54 8.75 -7.30 5.04
CA ALA A 54 10.04 -7.14 4.39
C ALA A 54 10.16 -8.00 3.13
N ARG A 55 9.75 -9.27 3.21
CA ARG A 55 9.74 -10.18 2.05
C ARG A 55 8.82 -9.67 0.93
N GLN A 56 7.63 -9.17 1.28
CA GLN A 56 6.69 -8.62 0.29
C GLN A 56 7.22 -7.34 -0.37
N ILE A 57 7.88 -6.45 0.39
CA ILE A 57 8.57 -5.27 -0.18
C ILE A 57 9.59 -5.73 -1.20
N PHE A 58 10.46 -6.66 -0.79
CA PHE A 58 11.55 -7.15 -1.61
C PHE A 58 11.06 -7.80 -2.91
N GLU A 59 10.08 -8.69 -2.83
CA GLU A 59 9.46 -9.32 -4.00
C GLU A 59 8.85 -8.26 -4.95
N SER A 60 8.17 -7.24 -4.40
CA SER A 60 7.53 -6.21 -5.22
C SER A 60 8.55 -5.33 -5.95
N ILE A 61 9.68 -5.04 -5.29
CA ILE A 61 10.80 -4.31 -5.89
C ILE A 61 11.43 -5.15 -7.02
N GLN A 62 11.66 -6.45 -6.80
CA GLN A 62 12.20 -7.33 -7.83
C GLN A 62 11.29 -7.44 -9.06
N ASN A 63 9.98 -7.51 -8.83
CA ASN A 63 8.98 -7.55 -9.89
C ASN A 63 8.78 -6.20 -10.59
N LYS A 64 9.39 -5.12 -10.09
CA LYS A 64 9.24 -3.74 -10.59
C LYS A 64 7.78 -3.28 -10.54
N ASP A 65 7.05 -3.71 -9.51
CA ASP A 65 5.66 -3.35 -9.32
C ASP A 65 5.52 -1.84 -9.14
N LYS A 66 4.48 -1.23 -9.72
CA LYS A 66 4.26 0.20 -9.55
C LYS A 66 3.82 0.54 -8.13
N ILE A 67 2.96 -0.31 -7.53
CA ILE A 67 2.39 -0.11 -6.21
C ILE A 67 2.39 -1.46 -5.48
N ALA A 68 2.91 -1.47 -4.25
CA ALA A 68 2.98 -2.64 -3.38
C ALA A 68 2.17 -2.42 -2.10
N TYR A 69 1.12 -3.21 -1.89
CA TYR A 69 0.27 -3.17 -0.68
C TYR A 69 0.69 -4.24 0.32
N ILE A 70 0.88 -3.85 1.58
CA ILE A 70 1.35 -4.75 2.64
C ILE A 70 0.37 -4.64 3.81
N SER A 71 -0.54 -5.56 4.12
CA SER A 71 -0.74 -6.91 3.59
C SER A 71 -1.44 -6.97 2.22
N ARG A 72 -1.17 -8.04 1.46
CA ARG A 72 -1.93 -8.37 0.22
C ARG A 72 -3.45 -8.39 0.41
N ARG A 73 -3.94 -8.63 1.62
CA ARG A 73 -5.38 -8.63 1.94
C ARG A 73 -6.03 -7.26 1.76
N GLN A 74 -5.26 -6.17 1.93
CA GLN A 74 -5.77 -4.81 1.72
C GLN A 74 -6.13 -4.53 0.25
N ILE A 75 -5.61 -5.33 -0.69
CA ILE A 75 -6.02 -5.25 -2.10
C ILE A 75 -7.52 -5.52 -2.24
N PHE A 76 -8.08 -6.47 -1.47
CA PHE A 76 -9.51 -6.76 -1.49
C PHE A 76 -10.34 -5.62 -0.94
N VAL A 77 -9.88 -4.96 0.14
CA VAL A 77 -10.58 -3.79 0.68
C VAL A 77 -10.56 -2.63 -0.30
N LYS A 78 -9.41 -2.37 -0.94
CA LYS A 78 -9.31 -1.36 -1.99
C LYS A 78 -10.25 -1.67 -3.15
N LEU A 79 -10.27 -2.92 -3.62
CA LEU A 79 -11.13 -3.34 -4.71
C LEU A 79 -12.61 -3.20 -4.33
N ALA A 80 -12.97 -3.60 -3.12
CA ALA A 80 -14.33 -3.45 -2.59
C ALA A 80 -14.75 -1.97 -2.49
N LEU A 81 -13.85 -1.09 -2.05
CA LEU A 81 -14.08 0.36 -2.01
C LEU A 81 -14.22 0.96 -3.41
N GLN A 82 -13.40 0.53 -4.37
CA GLN A 82 -13.47 1.00 -5.76
C GLN A 82 -14.74 0.53 -6.48
N LEU A 83 -15.30 -0.61 -6.08
CA LEU A 83 -16.54 -1.16 -6.62
C LEU A 83 -17.79 -0.72 -5.84
N CYS A 84 -17.63 -0.17 -4.64
CA CYS A 84 -18.75 0.28 -3.84
C CYS A 84 -19.43 1.49 -4.50
N PRO A 85 -20.76 1.46 -4.68
CA PRO A 85 -21.53 2.63 -5.10
C PRO A 85 -21.40 3.76 -4.06
N ASP A 86 -21.43 5.00 -4.55
CA ASP A 86 -21.28 6.21 -3.72
C ASP A 86 -22.26 6.27 -2.53
N PHE A 87 -23.43 5.64 -2.66
CA PHE A 87 -24.41 5.57 -1.57
C PHE A 87 -23.89 4.80 -0.34
N ILE A 88 -23.17 3.70 -0.55
CA ILE A 88 -22.57 2.93 0.55
C ILE A 88 -21.43 3.75 1.15
N TYR A 89 -20.57 4.32 0.31
CA TYR A 89 -19.44 5.16 0.75
C TYR A 89 -19.90 6.33 1.63
N ASN A 90 -20.99 7.01 1.24
CA ASN A 90 -21.56 8.10 2.00
C ASN A 90 -22.25 7.64 3.30
N ALA A 91 -22.78 6.41 3.34
CA ALA A 91 -23.43 5.86 4.53
C ALA A 91 -22.45 5.44 5.65
N ILE A 92 -21.23 5.01 5.30
CA ILE A 92 -20.20 4.65 6.28
C ILE A 92 -19.49 5.88 6.87
N GLY A 93 -19.74 7.07 6.32
CA GLY A 93 -19.00 8.29 6.65
C GLY A 93 -17.58 8.17 6.14
N GLY A 94 -17.31 8.73 4.95
CA GLY A 94 -15.97 8.72 4.35
C GLY A 94 -14.88 9.02 5.38
N PHE A 95 -13.89 8.13 5.47
CA PHE A 95 -12.78 8.21 6.41
C PHE A 95 -11.97 9.50 6.28
#